data_AF-Q39Y30-F1
#
_entry.id   AF-Q39Y30-F1
#
_cell.length_a   1.000
_cell.length_b   1.000
_cell.length_c   1.000
_cell.angle_alpha   90.00
_cell.angle_beta   90.00
_cell.angle_gamma   90.00
#
_symmetry.space_group_name_H-M   'P 1'
#
loop_
_entity.id
_entity.type
_entity.pdbx_description
1 polymer ?
#
loop_
_entity_poly.entity_id
_entity_poly.type
_entity_poly.pdbx_seq_one_letter_code
_entity_poly.pdbx_strand_id
1 'polypeptide(L)'
;MKRIGITFIALLALAAPAMAGHVATIGTGTCGSCHRTNLVTQHGGFVATVCQTCHDSTVAAVKDTIATGVAGQPYTCSNCHGAETHLSKHGDYAANFAAYNGVEPVTSGIWTAPSSYTKVTPATKEYQVCVKCHSSNGLGSTTNSVSGVTGPSGLLLTDQAMEFSQYNRSGHPIVTGLNNYPNSPAPKALVKTQLSSPWNVNMGKQTMKCFDCHGADGKLVGVGRDWPYNSATGQLWKLGDASNSKLFCKNCHPLVNTNNTHSESNHSKYPCVYCHTRVPHGGKVSRLIVTFTSGLPSRYYPDGKGGGTPSLQDKLLRYTKATSASRYDTPSCDADCHGSHQNTTGEAW
;
A
#
# COMPACT_ATOMS: atom_id res chain seq x y z
N MET A 1 18.53 -25.31 56.01
CA MET A 1 18.00 -24.39 54.97
C MET A 1 19.03 -24.02 53.89
N LYS A 2 19.93 -24.94 53.46
CA LYS A 2 20.98 -24.65 52.44
C LYS A 2 20.88 -25.48 51.15
N ARG A 3 19.91 -26.40 51.05
CA ARG A 3 19.77 -27.34 49.91
C ARG A 3 18.68 -26.97 48.88
N ILE A 4 17.92 -25.91 49.11
CA ILE A 4 16.84 -25.48 48.19
C ILE A 4 17.33 -24.43 47.18
N GLY A 5 18.41 -23.69 47.48
CA GLY A 5 18.94 -22.64 46.60
C GLY A 5 19.78 -23.12 45.42
N ILE A 6 20.35 -24.33 45.48
CA ILE A 6 21.23 -24.85 44.42
C ILE A 6 20.42 -25.40 43.24
N THR A 7 19.23 -25.93 43.50
CA THR A 7 18.38 -26.55 42.48
C THR A 7 17.75 -25.53 41.52
N PHE A 8 17.42 -24.32 42.02
CA PHE A 8 16.88 -23.25 41.18
C PHE A 8 17.93 -22.60 40.27
N ILE A 9 19.18 -22.46 40.75
CA ILE A 9 20.28 -21.88 39.96
C ILE A 9 20.73 -22.87 38.86
N ALA A 10 20.74 -24.18 39.15
CA ALA A 10 21.05 -25.21 38.15
C ALA A 10 19.98 -25.32 37.05
N LEU A 11 18.68 -25.16 37.38
CA LEU A 11 17.60 -25.16 36.39
C LEU A 11 17.66 -23.94 35.46
N LEU A 12 17.99 -22.75 35.99
CA LEU A 12 18.18 -21.56 35.16
C LEU A 12 19.43 -21.64 34.26
N ALA A 13 20.51 -22.27 34.74
CA ALA A 13 21.75 -22.44 33.97
C ALA A 13 21.62 -23.46 32.82
N LEU A 14 20.72 -24.45 32.94
CA LEU A 14 20.39 -25.41 31.88
C LEU A 14 19.37 -24.89 30.86
N ALA A 15 18.55 -23.90 31.23
CA ALA A 15 17.58 -23.28 30.32
C ALA A 15 18.22 -22.25 29.37
N ALA A 16 19.28 -21.56 29.80
CA ALA A 16 19.91 -20.51 28.99
C ALA A 16 20.48 -20.99 27.62
N PRO A 17 21.15 -22.16 27.50
CA PRO A 17 21.61 -22.68 26.22
C PRO A 17 20.47 -23.16 25.32
N ALA A 18 19.43 -23.79 25.89
CA ALA A 18 18.26 -24.27 25.14
C ALA A 18 17.42 -23.10 24.57
N MET A 19 17.43 -21.94 25.23
CA MET A 19 16.74 -20.75 24.76
C MET A 19 17.53 -19.94 23.74
N ALA A 20 18.86 -20.07 23.68
CA ALA A 20 19.73 -19.31 22.76
C ALA A 20 19.36 -19.52 21.28
N GLY A 21 18.99 -20.74 20.89
CA GLY A 21 18.55 -21.03 19.52
C GLY A 21 17.14 -20.55 19.17
N HIS A 22 16.32 -20.28 20.19
CA HIS A 22 14.96 -19.78 20.03
C HIS A 22 14.89 -18.24 19.97
N VAL A 23 15.96 -17.55 20.36
CA VAL A 23 16.12 -16.09 20.29
C VAL A 23 16.88 -15.61 19.04
N ALA A 24 17.44 -16.52 18.24
CA ALA A 24 18.03 -16.17 16.95
C ALA A 24 17.00 -15.47 16.06
N THR A 25 17.38 -14.32 15.51
CA THR A 25 16.48 -13.48 14.71
C THR A 25 16.44 -13.94 13.25
N ILE A 26 15.26 -14.44 12.87
CA ILE A 26 14.58 -14.32 11.56
C ILE A 26 14.99 -15.28 10.43
N GLY A 27 14.16 -16.32 10.26
CA GLY A 27 13.16 -16.37 9.19
C GLY A 27 13.57 -15.82 7.82
N THR A 28 14.49 -16.45 7.09
CA THR A 28 14.79 -16.04 5.70
C THR A 28 13.57 -16.25 4.79
N GLY A 29 13.45 -15.43 3.73
CA GLY A 29 12.31 -15.47 2.80
C GLY A 29 11.30 -14.32 2.98
N THR A 30 10.14 -14.43 2.34
CA THR A 30 9.13 -13.35 2.24
C THR A 30 8.49 -12.98 3.59
N CYS A 31 8.36 -13.94 4.52
CA CYS A 31 7.77 -13.71 5.84
C CYS A 31 8.69 -12.92 6.78
N GLY A 32 10.02 -13.11 6.67
CA GLY A 32 11.02 -12.45 7.52
C GLY A 32 11.05 -10.94 7.40
N SER A 33 10.61 -10.41 6.26
CA SER A 33 10.52 -8.96 6.01
C SER A 33 9.64 -8.25 7.05
N CYS A 34 8.59 -8.91 7.54
CA CYS A 34 7.61 -8.36 8.49
C CYS A 34 7.66 -9.04 9.87
N HIS A 35 8.08 -10.30 9.92
CA HIS A 35 8.17 -11.08 11.16
C HIS A 35 9.61 -11.07 11.69
N ARG A 36 10.00 -9.92 12.25
CA ARG A 36 11.39 -9.65 12.69
C ARG A 36 11.71 -10.06 14.13
N THR A 37 10.74 -10.64 14.83
CA THR A 37 10.91 -11.10 16.21
C THR A 37 11.35 -12.55 16.24
N ASN A 38 11.81 -13.04 17.39
CA ASN A 38 12.19 -14.44 17.55
C ASN A 38 10.98 -15.40 17.47
N LEU A 39 11.21 -16.69 17.17
CA LEU A 39 10.16 -17.70 16.94
C LEU A 39 9.16 -17.78 18.09
N VAL A 40 9.65 -17.72 19.32
CA VAL A 40 8.85 -17.82 20.55
C VAL A 40 7.87 -16.65 20.63
N THR A 41 8.34 -15.44 20.38
CA THR A 41 7.49 -14.24 20.37
C THR A 41 6.44 -14.31 19.26
N GLN A 42 6.82 -14.82 18.08
CA GLN A 42 5.90 -14.93 16.95
C GLN A 42 4.75 -15.91 17.20
N HIS A 43 5.00 -16.99 17.93
CA HIS A 43 3.98 -18.01 18.23
C HIS A 43 3.29 -17.81 19.58
N GLY A 44 3.24 -16.58 20.10
CA GLY A 44 2.47 -16.25 21.30
C GLY A 44 3.22 -16.41 22.63
N GLY A 45 4.54 -16.54 22.59
CA GLY A 45 5.39 -16.63 23.77
C GLY A 45 5.57 -18.06 24.29
N PHE A 46 5.93 -18.19 25.56
CA PHE A 46 6.19 -19.48 26.23
C PHE A 46 4.93 -20.22 26.67
N VAL A 47 3.88 -20.20 25.84
CA VAL A 47 2.68 -21.01 26.13
C VAL A 47 3.04 -22.47 25.84
N ALA A 48 2.97 -23.33 26.85
CA ALA A 48 3.47 -24.71 26.78
C ALA A 48 2.92 -25.51 25.58
N THR A 49 1.68 -25.24 25.17
CA THR A 49 1.02 -25.88 24.02
C THR A 49 1.70 -25.59 22.67
N VAL A 50 2.36 -24.44 22.53
CA VAL A 50 3.02 -24.02 21.30
C VAL A 50 4.37 -24.72 21.13
N CYS A 51 5.16 -24.81 22.20
CA CYS A 51 6.42 -25.55 22.20
C CYS A 51 6.20 -27.02 21.86
N GLN A 52 5.21 -27.64 22.53
CA GLN A 52 4.90 -29.05 22.35
C GLN A 52 4.50 -29.40 20.91
N THR A 53 3.71 -28.52 20.26
CA THR A 53 3.29 -28.71 18.86
C THR A 53 4.49 -28.89 17.91
N CYS A 54 5.58 -28.15 18.13
CA CYS A 54 6.77 -28.25 17.29
C CYS A 54 7.66 -29.43 17.70
N HIS A 55 7.86 -29.63 19.00
CA HIS A 55 8.74 -30.68 19.51
C HIS A 55 8.17 -32.10 19.36
N ASP A 56 6.85 -32.25 19.24
CA ASP A 56 6.18 -33.53 18.95
C ASP A 56 6.00 -33.76 17.45
N SER A 57 6.36 -32.80 16.60
CA SER A 57 6.21 -32.95 15.15
C SER A 57 7.05 -34.12 14.63
N THR A 58 6.42 -35.01 13.87
CA THR A 58 7.11 -36.10 13.19
C THR A 58 7.67 -35.69 11.84
N VAL A 59 7.34 -34.50 11.34
CA VAL A 59 7.76 -33.97 10.05
C VAL A 59 9.25 -33.66 10.06
N ALA A 60 10.01 -34.32 9.18
CA ALA A 60 11.47 -34.18 9.11
C ALA A 60 11.93 -32.71 8.97
N ALA A 61 11.32 -31.95 8.06
CA ALA A 61 11.66 -30.54 7.84
C ALA A 61 11.48 -29.65 9.09
N VAL A 62 10.49 -29.95 9.95
CA VAL A 62 10.28 -29.25 11.23
C VAL A 62 11.42 -29.60 12.19
N LYS A 63 11.77 -30.88 12.33
CA LYS A 63 12.86 -31.34 13.21
C LYS A 63 14.21 -30.76 12.79
N ASP A 64 14.51 -30.79 11.50
CA ASP A 64 15.76 -30.25 10.94
C ASP A 64 15.86 -28.73 11.16
N THR A 65 14.71 -28.05 11.07
CA THR A 65 14.63 -26.60 11.34
C THR A 65 14.83 -26.27 12.81
N ILE A 66 14.27 -27.07 13.72
CA ILE A 66 14.51 -26.92 15.16
C ILE A 66 16.01 -27.10 15.46
N ALA A 67 16.65 -28.13 14.89
CA ALA A 67 18.09 -28.35 15.05
C ALA A 67 18.92 -27.17 14.50
N THR A 68 18.54 -26.64 13.34
CA THR A 68 19.17 -25.45 12.73
C THR A 68 19.06 -24.22 13.64
N GLY A 69 17.86 -23.94 14.16
CA GLY A 69 17.61 -22.84 15.10
C GLY A 69 18.40 -23.00 16.40
N VAL A 70 18.40 -24.20 17.00
CA VAL A 70 19.20 -24.55 18.19
C VAL A 70 20.70 -24.29 17.98
N ALA A 71 21.21 -24.54 16.78
CA ALA A 71 22.60 -24.26 16.41
C ALA A 71 22.90 -22.75 16.16
N GLY A 72 21.92 -21.87 16.38
CA GLY A 72 22.04 -20.42 16.15
C GLY A 72 22.03 -20.03 14.68
N GLN A 73 21.67 -20.95 13.79
CA GLN A 73 21.60 -20.69 12.35
C GLN A 73 20.22 -20.14 11.96
N PRO A 74 20.16 -19.28 10.92
CA PRO A 74 18.89 -18.79 10.41
C PRO A 74 18.06 -19.93 9.82
N TYR A 75 16.75 -19.84 9.96
CA TYR A 75 15.77 -20.77 9.41
C TYR A 75 14.77 -20.04 8.52
N THR A 76 14.00 -20.74 7.68
CA THR A 76 12.86 -20.15 6.95
C THR A 76 11.54 -20.61 7.57
N CYS A 77 10.52 -19.76 7.55
CA CYS A 77 9.17 -20.14 8.01
C CYS A 77 8.60 -21.30 7.16
N SER A 78 8.97 -21.35 5.88
CA SER A 78 8.52 -22.40 4.95
C SER A 78 9.05 -23.79 5.28
N ASN A 79 10.15 -23.91 6.02
CA ASN A 79 10.62 -25.23 6.44
C ASN A 79 9.64 -25.90 7.42
N CYS A 80 8.87 -25.12 8.19
CA CYS A 80 7.90 -25.65 9.16
C CYS A 80 6.46 -25.61 8.63
N HIS A 81 6.11 -24.61 7.82
CA HIS A 81 4.74 -24.42 7.35
C HIS A 81 4.52 -24.80 5.88
N GLY A 82 5.56 -25.22 5.16
CA GLY A 82 5.50 -25.43 3.72
C GLY A 82 5.34 -24.11 2.95
N ALA A 83 4.92 -24.21 1.69
CA ALA A 83 4.67 -23.06 0.83
C ALA A 83 3.33 -22.40 1.16
N GLU A 84 3.31 -21.56 2.19
CA GLU A 84 2.14 -20.75 2.56
C GLU A 84 2.14 -19.42 1.82
N THR A 85 0.96 -18.93 1.48
CA THR A 85 0.81 -17.61 0.86
C THR A 85 0.57 -16.58 1.95
N HIS A 86 0.95 -15.32 1.69
CA HIS A 86 0.59 -14.21 2.59
C HIS A 86 -0.93 -14.17 2.85
N LEU A 87 -1.70 -14.47 1.82
CA LEU A 87 -3.16 -14.60 1.87
C LEU A 87 -3.62 -15.71 2.82
N SER A 88 -3.09 -16.93 2.74
CA SER A 88 -3.55 -18.04 3.58
C SER A 88 -3.36 -17.78 5.08
N LYS A 89 -2.46 -16.87 5.46
CA LYS A 89 -2.21 -16.48 6.86
C LYS A 89 -2.84 -15.15 7.29
N HIS A 90 -3.09 -14.22 6.37
CA HIS A 90 -3.53 -12.85 6.68
C HIS A 90 -4.79 -12.40 5.92
N GLY A 91 -5.45 -13.31 5.19
CA GLY A 91 -6.61 -12.99 4.37
C GLY A 91 -7.86 -12.59 5.15
N ASP A 92 -7.93 -12.94 6.43
CA ASP A 92 -9.08 -12.66 7.29
C ASP A 92 -9.07 -11.23 7.87
N TYR A 93 -7.96 -10.49 7.76
CA TYR A 93 -7.86 -9.09 8.19
C TYR A 93 -8.94 -8.21 7.55
N ALA A 94 -9.34 -8.49 6.31
CA ALA A 94 -10.41 -7.79 5.62
C ALA A 94 -11.73 -7.81 6.39
N ALA A 95 -12.12 -9.02 6.82
CA ALA A 95 -13.41 -9.26 7.44
C ALA A 95 -13.36 -8.95 8.94
N ASN A 96 -12.19 -9.12 9.56
CA ASN A 96 -12.05 -9.16 11.01
C ASN A 96 -11.01 -8.18 11.56
N PHE A 97 -10.70 -7.07 10.86
CA PHE A 97 -9.66 -6.12 11.30
C PHE A 97 -9.83 -5.68 12.77
N ALA A 98 -11.06 -5.54 13.26
CA ALA A 98 -11.36 -5.15 14.63
C ALA A 98 -11.02 -6.21 15.70
N ALA A 99 -10.67 -7.44 15.31
CA ALA A 99 -10.11 -8.45 16.20
C ALA A 99 -8.59 -8.29 16.40
N TYR A 100 -7.96 -7.42 15.63
CA TYR A 100 -6.50 -7.28 15.57
C TYR A 100 -6.01 -5.94 16.13
N ASN A 101 -4.75 -5.92 16.56
CA ASN A 101 -4.05 -4.69 16.93
C ASN A 101 -3.51 -3.99 15.69
N GLY A 102 -3.83 -2.72 15.54
CA GLY A 102 -3.35 -1.84 14.47
C GLY A 102 -2.37 -0.78 14.97
N VAL A 103 -2.00 0.11 14.06
CA VAL A 103 -1.23 1.31 14.35
C VAL A 103 -1.82 2.53 13.62
N GLU A 104 -1.75 3.68 14.26
CA GLU A 104 -2.07 4.97 13.65
C GLU A 104 -0.76 5.70 13.27
N PRO A 105 -0.54 6.00 11.98
CA PRO A 105 0.66 6.71 11.55
C PRO A 105 0.60 8.20 11.92
N VAL A 106 1.67 8.71 12.52
CA VAL A 106 1.83 10.15 12.77
C VAL A 106 2.47 10.79 11.55
N THR A 107 1.66 11.45 10.73
CA THR A 107 2.09 12.19 9.52
C THR A 107 1.90 13.69 9.72
N SER A 108 2.73 14.50 9.04
CA SER A 108 2.73 15.96 9.23
C SER A 108 2.92 16.77 7.94
N GLY A 109 3.23 16.13 6.81
CA GLY A 109 3.57 16.81 5.57
C GLY A 109 3.13 16.07 4.32
N ILE A 110 3.07 16.80 3.20
CA ILE A 110 2.80 16.23 1.87
C ILE A 110 3.91 15.23 1.56
N TRP A 111 3.55 13.98 1.23
CA TRP A 111 4.48 12.94 0.79
C TRP A 111 5.66 12.68 1.75
N THR A 112 5.40 12.83 3.04
CA THR A 112 6.39 12.63 4.10
C THR A 112 6.13 11.30 4.81
N ALA A 113 7.18 10.50 5.01
CA ALA A 113 7.09 9.27 5.80
C ALA A 113 6.61 9.57 7.24
N PRO A 114 5.80 8.69 7.86
CA PRO A 114 5.40 8.90 9.25
C PRO A 114 6.61 8.97 10.19
N SER A 115 6.58 9.89 11.15
CA SER A 115 7.66 10.02 12.15
C SER A 115 7.59 8.95 13.23
N SER A 116 6.39 8.43 13.48
CA SER A 116 6.12 7.43 14.52
C SER A 116 4.77 6.78 14.27
N TYR A 117 4.48 5.72 15.02
CA TYR A 117 3.24 4.98 14.96
C TYR A 117 2.67 4.81 16.37
N THR A 118 1.40 5.19 16.56
CA THR A 118 0.69 4.99 17.83
C THR A 118 -0.04 3.66 17.79
N LYS A 119 0.14 2.81 18.81
CA LYS A 119 -0.56 1.52 18.89
C LYS A 119 -2.07 1.73 19.08
N VAL A 120 -2.89 0.96 18.36
CA VAL A 120 -4.36 0.97 18.46
C VAL A 120 -4.85 -0.44 18.77
N THR A 121 -5.51 -0.62 19.91
CA THR A 121 -5.91 -1.94 20.45
C THR A 121 -7.36 -1.92 20.96
N PRO A 122 -8.30 -2.62 20.31
CA PRO A 122 -8.18 -3.18 18.95
C PRO A 122 -8.16 -2.08 17.89
N ALA A 123 -7.81 -2.43 16.65
CA ALA A 123 -7.94 -1.54 15.51
C ALA A 123 -9.40 -1.09 15.35
N THR A 124 -9.58 0.19 15.05
CA THR A 124 -10.90 0.81 14.82
C THR A 124 -11.17 1.05 13.34
N LYS A 125 -10.12 1.01 12.52
CA LYS A 125 -10.17 1.17 11.08
C LYS A 125 -9.28 0.12 10.41
N GLU A 126 -9.70 -0.38 9.26
CA GLU A 126 -8.99 -1.46 8.55
C GLU A 126 -7.54 -1.09 8.22
N TYR A 127 -7.30 0.13 7.72
CA TYR A 127 -5.94 0.54 7.34
C TYR A 127 -4.96 0.45 8.50
N GLN A 128 -5.40 0.59 9.76
CA GLN A 128 -4.51 0.54 10.93
C GLN A 128 -3.84 -0.84 11.04
N VAL A 129 -4.53 -1.91 10.65
CA VAL A 129 -3.94 -3.25 10.58
C VAL A 129 -3.03 -3.37 9.37
N CYS A 130 -3.43 -2.85 8.21
CA CYS A 130 -2.64 -2.92 6.98
C CYS A 130 -1.31 -2.17 7.10
N VAL A 131 -1.34 -0.91 7.53
CA VAL A 131 -0.14 -0.06 7.63
C VAL A 131 0.77 -0.50 8.76
N LYS A 132 0.33 -1.32 9.71
CA LYS A 132 1.25 -1.96 10.67
C LYS A 132 2.34 -2.77 9.97
N CYS A 133 2.01 -3.41 8.84
CA CYS A 133 2.94 -4.24 8.08
C CYS A 133 3.42 -3.57 6.79
N HIS A 134 2.55 -2.81 6.11
CA HIS A 134 2.82 -2.24 4.79
C HIS A 134 3.32 -0.79 4.83
N SER A 135 3.87 -0.33 5.95
CA SER A 135 4.51 0.98 6.09
C SER A 135 5.92 0.82 6.67
N SER A 136 6.63 1.93 6.89
CA SER A 136 7.90 1.91 7.64
C SER A 136 7.80 1.27 9.04
N ASN A 137 6.60 1.15 9.62
CA ASN A 137 6.41 0.40 10.87
C ASN A 137 6.82 -1.07 10.73
N GLY A 138 6.41 -1.73 9.64
CA GLY A 138 6.69 -3.15 9.39
C GLY A 138 7.89 -3.38 8.48
N LEU A 139 8.05 -2.51 7.49
CA LEU A 139 9.12 -2.60 6.49
C LEU A 139 10.47 -2.06 7.02
N GLY A 140 10.45 -1.32 8.14
CA GLY A 140 11.62 -0.62 8.68
C GLY A 140 11.88 0.71 7.95
N SER A 141 13.10 1.25 8.10
CA SER A 141 13.49 2.52 7.50
C SER A 141 13.26 2.53 5.99
N THR A 142 12.65 3.61 5.49
CA THR A 142 12.52 3.87 4.05
C THR A 142 13.47 4.98 3.63
N THR A 143 13.97 4.91 2.40
CA THR A 143 14.75 6.00 1.77
C THR A 143 13.87 6.62 0.70
N ASN A 144 13.66 7.94 0.75
CA ASN A 144 12.71 8.64 -0.14
C ASN A 144 11.32 7.97 -0.15
N SER A 145 10.88 7.48 1.02
CA SER A 145 9.61 6.79 1.22
C SER A 145 9.46 5.46 0.44
N VAL A 146 10.57 4.89 -0.03
CA VAL A 146 10.67 3.55 -0.62
C VAL A 146 11.40 2.64 0.35
N SER A 147 10.83 1.48 0.65
CA SER A 147 11.46 0.46 1.49
C SER A 147 12.51 -0.34 0.71
N GLY A 148 13.40 -1.03 1.43
CA GLY A 148 14.31 -2.03 0.84
C GLY A 148 13.63 -3.36 0.48
N VAL A 149 12.30 -3.47 0.64
CA VAL A 149 11.57 -4.73 0.44
C VAL A 149 10.97 -4.75 -0.97
N THR A 150 11.36 -5.76 -1.76
CA THR A 150 10.76 -6.03 -3.07
C THR A 150 9.42 -6.74 -2.88
N GLY A 151 8.35 -6.13 -3.38
CA GLY A 151 7.01 -6.71 -3.38
C GLY A 151 6.80 -7.74 -4.50
N PRO A 152 5.62 -8.40 -4.53
CA PRO A 152 5.29 -9.42 -5.54
C PRO A 152 5.35 -8.92 -7.00
N SER A 153 5.25 -7.61 -7.23
CA SER A 153 5.40 -7.01 -8.55
C SER A 153 6.85 -6.92 -9.04
N GLY A 154 7.83 -7.38 -8.24
CA GLY A 154 9.25 -7.20 -8.51
C GLY A 154 9.74 -5.77 -8.34
N LEU A 155 8.94 -4.91 -7.68
CA LEU A 155 9.26 -3.51 -7.40
C LEU A 155 9.41 -3.30 -5.90
N LEU A 156 10.24 -2.35 -5.50
CA LEU A 156 10.34 -1.94 -4.10
C LEU A 156 8.99 -1.38 -3.61
N LEU A 157 8.58 -1.80 -2.42
CA LEU A 157 7.37 -1.31 -1.77
C LEU A 157 7.62 0.10 -1.25
N THR A 158 6.67 1.00 -1.47
CA THR A 158 6.62 2.30 -0.79
C THR A 158 5.96 2.19 0.57
N ASP A 159 6.26 3.18 1.40
CA ASP A 159 5.55 3.37 2.65
C ASP A 159 4.08 3.72 2.39
N GLN A 160 3.17 2.77 2.62
CA GLN A 160 1.73 2.98 2.36
C GLN A 160 1.10 4.00 3.30
N ALA A 161 1.61 4.17 4.52
CA ALA A 161 1.10 5.19 5.42
C ALA A 161 1.40 6.61 4.91
N MET A 162 2.52 6.78 4.21
CA MET A 162 2.83 8.01 3.48
C MET A 162 1.93 8.19 2.26
N GLU A 163 1.72 7.15 1.45
CA GLU A 163 0.88 7.25 0.24
C GLU A 163 -0.58 7.61 0.57
N PHE A 164 -1.13 7.08 1.66
CA PHE A 164 -2.50 7.37 2.10
C PHE A 164 -2.61 8.53 3.09
N SER A 165 -1.53 9.26 3.36
CA SER A 165 -1.58 10.38 4.31
C SER A 165 -2.64 11.41 3.90
N GLN A 166 -3.47 11.82 4.86
CA GLN A 166 -4.44 12.91 4.67
C GLN A 166 -3.77 14.25 4.32
N TYR A 167 -2.47 14.40 4.60
CA TYR A 167 -1.71 15.59 4.26
C TYR A 167 -1.28 15.64 2.78
N ASN A 168 -1.47 14.56 2.02
CA ASN A 168 -1.27 14.60 0.57
C ASN A 168 -2.30 15.55 -0.08
N ARG A 169 -1.97 16.11 -1.25
CA ARG A 169 -2.91 17.02 -1.96
C ARG A 169 -4.10 16.28 -2.54
N SER A 170 -3.94 14.99 -2.79
CA SER A 170 -4.99 14.11 -3.25
C SER A 170 -4.80 12.68 -2.74
N GLY A 171 -5.89 11.93 -2.78
CA GLY A 171 -5.90 10.50 -2.53
C GLY A 171 -7.29 9.91 -2.63
N HIS A 172 -7.37 8.59 -2.57
CA HIS A 172 -8.60 7.92 -2.18
C HIS A 172 -8.75 7.98 -0.65
N PRO A 173 -9.98 8.17 -0.13
CA PRO A 173 -10.20 8.52 1.27
C PRO A 173 -10.09 7.31 2.22
N ILE A 174 -8.92 6.69 2.34
CA ILE A 174 -8.72 5.52 3.24
C ILE A 174 -8.61 5.95 4.71
N VAL A 175 -7.82 7.00 4.99
CA VAL A 175 -7.55 7.45 6.37
C VAL A 175 -8.69 8.31 6.93
N THR A 176 -9.22 9.19 6.06
CA THR A 176 -10.27 10.15 6.37
C THR A 176 -10.99 10.57 5.08
N GLY A 177 -12.16 11.21 5.20
CA GLY A 177 -12.86 11.77 4.06
C GLY A 177 -12.09 12.92 3.39
N LEU A 178 -12.22 13.06 2.07
CA LEU A 178 -11.46 14.04 1.28
C LEU A 178 -11.61 15.49 1.75
N ASN A 179 -12.75 15.86 2.34
CA ASN A 179 -12.96 17.22 2.86
C ASN A 179 -12.00 17.56 4.03
N ASN A 180 -11.46 16.53 4.69
CA ASN A 180 -10.54 16.66 5.81
C ASN A 180 -9.07 16.73 5.37
N TYR A 181 -8.75 16.71 4.08
CA TYR A 181 -7.36 16.81 3.60
C TYR A 181 -6.91 18.27 3.72
N PRO A 182 -6.03 18.65 4.67
CA PRO A 182 -5.72 20.06 4.93
C PRO A 182 -5.01 20.73 3.73
N ASN A 183 -4.19 19.98 3.00
CA ASN A 183 -3.37 20.49 1.90
C ASN A 183 -4.02 20.34 0.52
N SER A 184 -5.25 19.81 0.45
CA SER A 184 -5.98 19.73 -0.83
C SER A 184 -6.71 21.05 -1.10
N PRO A 185 -6.44 21.74 -2.23
CA PRO A 185 -7.18 22.95 -2.59
C PRO A 185 -8.67 22.67 -2.79
N ALA A 186 -9.54 23.64 -2.51
CA ALA A 186 -10.95 23.52 -2.85
C ALA A 186 -11.14 23.52 -4.39
N PRO A 187 -12.15 22.79 -4.92
CA PRO A 187 -13.06 21.89 -4.21
C PRO A 187 -12.39 20.54 -3.92
N LYS A 188 -12.43 20.09 -2.66
CA LYS A 188 -11.75 18.85 -2.23
C LYS A 188 -12.46 17.60 -2.76
N ALA A 189 -13.76 17.48 -2.48
CA ALA A 189 -14.59 16.39 -2.97
C ALA A 189 -14.80 16.40 -4.49
N LEU A 190 -15.25 15.27 -5.01
CA LEU A 190 -15.86 15.15 -6.34
C LEU A 190 -17.37 15.43 -6.23
N VAL A 191 -18.01 15.70 -7.37
CA VAL A 191 -19.47 15.85 -7.42
C VAL A 191 -20.17 14.52 -7.67
N LYS A 192 -21.49 14.47 -7.42
CA LYS A 192 -22.30 13.25 -7.53
C LYS A 192 -22.18 12.56 -8.89
N THR A 193 -22.10 13.32 -9.99
CA THR A 193 -21.99 12.80 -11.37
C THR A 193 -20.62 12.19 -11.68
N GLN A 194 -19.64 12.32 -10.79
CA GLN A 194 -18.28 11.80 -10.96
C GLN A 194 -18.04 10.52 -10.14
N LEU A 195 -19.08 10.02 -9.46
CA LEU A 195 -19.02 8.84 -8.61
C LEU A 195 -20.20 7.92 -8.95
N SER A 196 -19.95 6.62 -8.94
CA SER A 196 -20.96 5.57 -9.06
C SER A 196 -21.52 5.22 -7.68
N SER A 197 -22.70 4.60 -7.63
CA SER A 197 -23.21 3.99 -6.40
C SER A 197 -22.22 2.92 -5.88
N PRO A 198 -22.01 2.79 -4.55
CA PRO A 198 -22.62 3.58 -3.47
C PRO A 198 -21.87 4.87 -3.14
N TRP A 199 -20.77 5.18 -3.82
CA TRP A 199 -19.88 6.31 -3.53
C TRP A 199 -20.45 7.69 -3.84
N ASN A 200 -21.55 7.74 -4.58
CA ASN A 200 -22.23 8.97 -4.99
C ASN A 200 -23.14 9.59 -3.90
N VAL A 201 -22.99 9.14 -2.65
CA VAL A 201 -23.63 9.72 -1.47
C VAL A 201 -22.56 10.27 -0.51
N ASN A 202 -22.89 11.33 0.22
CA ASN A 202 -22.00 11.96 1.22
C ASN A 202 -20.61 12.37 0.71
N MET A 203 -20.49 12.78 -0.58
CA MET A 203 -19.21 13.06 -1.24
C MET A 203 -18.25 13.88 -0.37
N GLY A 204 -17.03 13.36 -0.20
CA GLY A 204 -15.96 13.97 0.56
C GLY A 204 -16.01 13.72 2.07
N LYS A 205 -17.09 13.09 2.57
CA LYS A 205 -17.16 12.57 3.94
C LYS A 205 -16.99 11.04 3.99
N GLN A 206 -17.21 10.33 2.88
CA GLN A 206 -16.97 8.88 2.86
C GLN A 206 -15.51 8.53 3.11
N THR A 207 -15.30 7.36 3.72
CA THR A 207 -14.02 6.68 3.76
C THR A 207 -14.10 5.38 2.97
N MET A 208 -12.97 4.95 2.42
CA MET A 208 -12.79 3.65 1.77
C MET A 208 -12.00 2.72 2.69
N LYS A 209 -12.14 1.43 2.43
CA LYS A 209 -11.32 0.34 2.95
C LYS A 209 -10.30 -0.08 1.89
N CYS A 210 -9.15 -0.60 2.32
CA CYS A 210 -8.17 -1.20 1.44
C CYS A 210 -8.81 -2.30 0.59
N PHE A 211 -9.72 -3.07 1.20
CA PHE A 211 -10.42 -4.18 0.53
C PHE A 211 -11.56 -3.76 -0.40
N ASP A 212 -11.95 -2.48 -0.42
CA ASP A 212 -12.82 -1.97 -1.50
C ASP A 212 -12.08 -1.96 -2.85
N CYS A 213 -10.75 -1.96 -2.82
CA CYS A 213 -9.89 -1.92 -4.00
C CYS A 213 -9.10 -3.22 -4.21
N HIS A 214 -8.64 -3.85 -3.12
CA HIS A 214 -7.78 -5.03 -3.16
C HIS A 214 -8.48 -6.28 -2.64
N GLY A 215 -8.25 -7.38 -3.34
CA GLY A 215 -8.53 -8.71 -2.85
C GLY A 215 -7.47 -9.14 -1.86
N ALA A 216 -7.75 -10.23 -1.16
CA ALA A 216 -6.84 -10.76 -0.16
C ALA A 216 -5.54 -11.32 -0.78
N ASP A 217 -5.50 -11.54 -2.09
CA ASP A 217 -4.30 -11.87 -2.89
C ASP A 217 -3.52 -10.61 -3.35
N GLY A 218 -3.94 -9.42 -2.93
CA GLY A 218 -3.36 -8.14 -3.31
C GLY A 218 -3.78 -7.64 -4.70
N LYS A 219 -4.56 -8.42 -5.46
CA LYS A 219 -5.04 -8.01 -6.79
C LYS A 219 -6.22 -7.07 -6.69
N LEU A 220 -6.53 -6.35 -7.77
CA LEU A 220 -7.68 -5.47 -7.81
C LEU A 220 -9.00 -6.27 -7.85
N VAL A 221 -10.01 -5.81 -7.11
CA VAL A 221 -11.34 -6.43 -7.05
C VAL A 221 -12.41 -5.64 -7.78
N GLY A 222 -13.60 -6.24 -7.90
CA GLY A 222 -14.74 -5.68 -8.62
C GLY A 222 -14.96 -6.33 -9.99
N VAL A 223 -15.83 -5.71 -10.78
CA VAL A 223 -16.13 -6.14 -12.16
C VAL A 223 -14.95 -5.80 -13.06
N GLY A 224 -14.46 -4.55 -12.96
CA GLY A 224 -13.20 -4.15 -13.57
C GLY A 224 -12.04 -4.52 -12.65
N ARG A 225 -11.02 -5.19 -13.17
CA ARG A 225 -9.82 -5.59 -12.41
C ARG A 225 -8.52 -5.20 -13.11
N ASP A 226 -8.63 -4.60 -14.29
CA ASP A 226 -7.51 -4.29 -15.15
C ASP A 226 -7.04 -2.87 -14.89
N TRP A 227 -5.80 -2.74 -14.42
CA TRP A 227 -5.10 -1.47 -14.32
C TRP A 227 -3.58 -1.69 -14.15
N PRO A 228 -2.71 -0.86 -14.76
CA PRO A 228 -3.04 0.17 -15.76
C PRO A 228 -3.18 -0.40 -17.18
N TYR A 229 -2.92 -1.69 -17.34
CA TYR A 229 -3.00 -2.38 -18.62
C TYR A 229 -4.32 -3.13 -18.76
N ASN A 230 -4.81 -3.20 -19.99
CA ASN A 230 -5.82 -4.15 -20.41
C ASN A 230 -5.19 -5.55 -20.46
N SER A 231 -5.69 -6.47 -19.65
CA SER A 231 -5.16 -7.83 -19.53
C SER A 231 -5.25 -8.63 -20.84
N ALA A 232 -6.19 -8.29 -21.73
CA ALA A 232 -6.39 -8.98 -22.99
C ALA A 232 -5.42 -8.52 -24.10
N THR A 233 -4.98 -7.26 -24.06
CA THR A 233 -4.13 -6.68 -25.13
C THR A 233 -2.72 -6.34 -24.67
N GLY A 234 -2.48 -6.28 -23.35
CA GLY A 234 -1.23 -5.79 -22.77
C GLY A 234 -1.01 -4.27 -22.93
N GLN A 235 -1.96 -3.55 -23.52
CA GLN A 235 -1.84 -2.11 -23.77
C GLN A 235 -2.36 -1.29 -22.58
N LEU A 236 -1.84 -0.09 -22.41
CA LEU A 236 -2.37 0.88 -21.43
C LEU A 236 -3.80 1.28 -21.81
N TRP A 237 -4.64 1.44 -20.80
CA TRP A 237 -5.97 2.02 -20.96
C TRP A 237 -5.89 3.48 -21.40
N LYS A 238 -6.64 3.85 -22.43
CA LYS A 238 -6.78 5.23 -22.91
C LYS A 238 -8.13 5.81 -22.51
N LEU A 239 -8.28 7.13 -22.60
CA LEU A 239 -9.58 7.77 -22.37
C LEU A 239 -10.67 7.25 -23.34
N GLY A 240 -10.30 6.90 -24.57
CA GLY A 240 -11.21 6.27 -25.55
C GLY A 240 -11.77 4.91 -25.08
N ASP A 241 -11.08 4.24 -24.15
CA ASP A 241 -11.50 2.99 -23.55
C ASP A 241 -12.33 3.17 -22.27
N ALA A 242 -12.64 4.41 -21.86
CA ALA A 242 -13.27 4.75 -20.59
C ALA A 242 -14.66 4.10 -20.37
N SER A 243 -15.29 3.59 -21.43
CA SER A 243 -16.55 2.85 -21.37
C SER A 243 -16.37 1.36 -21.07
N ASN A 244 -15.15 0.81 -21.18
CA ASN A 244 -14.86 -0.61 -21.02
C ASN A 244 -15.07 -1.11 -19.58
N SER A 245 -15.88 -2.15 -19.39
CA SER A 245 -16.21 -2.69 -18.07
C SER A 245 -15.05 -3.36 -17.32
N LYS A 246 -13.96 -3.74 -18.02
CA LYS A 246 -12.79 -4.35 -17.39
C LYS A 246 -11.88 -3.33 -16.69
N LEU A 247 -11.97 -2.06 -17.06
CA LEU A 247 -11.18 -0.98 -16.47
C LEU A 247 -11.56 -0.79 -14.99
N PHE A 248 -10.58 -0.98 -14.10
CA PHE A 248 -10.81 -0.95 -12.64
C PHE A 248 -11.50 0.33 -12.15
N CYS A 249 -11.11 1.50 -12.69
CA CYS A 249 -11.65 2.79 -12.28
C CYS A 249 -13.18 2.89 -12.45
N LYS A 250 -13.78 2.12 -13.38
CA LYS A 250 -15.24 2.11 -13.61
C LYS A 250 -16.05 1.50 -12.46
N ASN A 251 -15.41 0.75 -11.55
CA ASN A 251 -16.08 0.26 -10.36
C ASN A 251 -16.61 1.41 -9.49
N CYS A 252 -15.99 2.60 -9.55
CA CYS A 252 -16.33 3.73 -8.69
C CYS A 252 -16.59 5.03 -9.45
N HIS A 253 -16.15 5.16 -10.70
CA HIS A 253 -16.28 6.38 -11.48
C HIS A 253 -16.98 6.14 -12.82
N PRO A 254 -18.03 6.91 -13.16
CA PRO A 254 -18.42 7.07 -14.55
C PRO A 254 -17.31 7.90 -15.22
N LEU A 255 -16.53 7.32 -16.13
CA LEU A 255 -15.34 7.99 -16.67
C LEU A 255 -15.63 8.83 -17.91
N VAL A 256 -16.77 8.60 -18.55
CA VAL A 256 -17.17 9.26 -19.80
C VAL A 256 -17.95 10.54 -19.47
N ASN A 257 -17.58 11.65 -20.11
CA ASN A 257 -18.27 12.94 -20.03
C ASN A 257 -18.49 13.50 -18.62
N THR A 258 -17.54 13.27 -17.71
CA THR A 258 -17.65 13.70 -16.30
C THR A 258 -16.96 15.00 -15.96
N ASN A 259 -16.15 15.49 -16.89
CA ASN A 259 -15.60 16.84 -16.92
C ASN A 259 -15.28 17.17 -18.37
N ASN A 260 -15.02 18.43 -18.66
CA ASN A 260 -14.67 18.88 -20.01
C ASN A 260 -13.38 18.24 -20.56
N THR A 261 -12.38 17.92 -19.73
CA THR A 261 -11.18 17.17 -20.19
C THR A 261 -11.55 15.77 -20.71
N HIS A 262 -12.45 15.06 -20.02
CA HIS A 262 -12.92 13.73 -20.40
C HIS A 262 -13.92 13.74 -21.57
N SER A 263 -14.51 14.91 -21.87
CA SER A 263 -15.40 15.11 -23.01
C SER A 263 -14.66 15.54 -24.28
N GLU A 264 -13.43 16.01 -24.15
CA GLU A 264 -12.64 16.49 -25.28
C GLU A 264 -12.13 15.32 -26.14
N SER A 265 -12.54 15.30 -27.41
CA SER A 265 -12.23 14.18 -28.32
C SER A 265 -10.73 14.01 -28.55
N ASN A 266 -9.97 15.12 -28.54
CA ASN A 266 -8.52 15.11 -28.69
C ASN A 266 -7.81 14.37 -27.55
N HIS A 267 -8.44 14.23 -26.38
CA HIS A 267 -7.87 13.48 -25.26
C HIS A 267 -8.08 11.96 -25.35
N SER A 268 -8.99 11.48 -26.20
CA SER A 268 -9.38 10.06 -26.28
C SER A 268 -8.22 9.10 -26.57
N LYS A 269 -7.17 9.56 -27.26
CA LYS A 269 -6.00 8.74 -27.63
C LYS A 269 -4.98 8.56 -26.51
N TYR A 270 -5.05 9.34 -25.44
CA TYR A 270 -4.02 9.37 -24.41
C TYR A 270 -4.25 8.30 -23.34
N PRO A 271 -3.20 7.55 -22.96
CA PRO A 271 -3.24 6.68 -21.80
C PRO A 271 -3.63 7.41 -20.52
N CYS A 272 -4.48 6.78 -19.70
CA CYS A 272 -4.92 7.35 -18.43
C CYS A 272 -3.73 7.69 -17.51
N VAL A 273 -2.68 6.86 -17.52
CA VAL A 273 -1.47 7.05 -16.70
C VAL A 273 -0.56 8.19 -17.15
N TYR A 274 -0.89 8.89 -18.23
CA TYR A 274 -0.19 10.11 -18.64
C TYR A 274 -0.74 11.34 -17.91
N CYS A 275 -1.96 11.24 -17.37
CA CYS A 275 -2.58 12.29 -16.58
C CYS A 275 -2.78 11.86 -15.13
N HIS A 276 -3.16 10.61 -14.87
CA HIS A 276 -3.47 10.08 -13.56
C HIS A 276 -2.34 9.21 -13.01
N THR A 277 -2.19 9.21 -11.68
CA THR A 277 -1.19 8.37 -10.99
C THR A 277 -1.40 6.89 -11.30
N ARG A 278 -0.33 6.16 -11.64
CA ARG A 278 -0.38 4.69 -11.78
C ARG A 278 -0.78 3.96 -10.50
N VAL A 279 -0.45 4.50 -9.32
CA VAL A 279 -0.86 3.94 -8.03
C VAL A 279 -1.80 4.93 -7.35
N PRO A 280 -3.13 4.79 -7.49
CA PRO A 280 -4.09 5.81 -7.07
C PRO A 280 -4.36 5.76 -5.56
N HIS A 281 -3.32 5.85 -4.75
CA HIS A 281 -3.42 5.91 -3.29
C HIS A 281 -3.52 7.37 -2.85
N GLY A 282 -2.42 8.12 -2.99
CA GLY A 282 -2.35 9.56 -2.80
C GLY A 282 -1.21 10.19 -3.59
N GLY A 283 -1.22 11.51 -3.71
CA GLY A 283 -0.34 12.25 -4.61
C GLY A 283 0.07 13.63 -4.08
N LYS A 284 1.24 14.10 -4.51
CA LYS A 284 1.70 15.48 -4.25
C LYS A 284 0.90 16.51 -5.03
N VAL A 285 0.31 16.08 -6.14
CA VAL A 285 -0.52 16.89 -7.02
C VAL A 285 -1.99 16.53 -6.77
N SER A 286 -2.87 17.51 -6.89
CA SER A 286 -4.31 17.39 -6.72
C SER A 286 -4.95 16.42 -7.71
N ARG A 287 -6.14 15.90 -7.39
CA ARG A 287 -6.97 15.02 -8.26
C ARG A 287 -6.29 13.70 -8.71
N LEU A 288 -5.33 13.18 -7.94
CA LEU A 288 -4.53 12.02 -8.32
C LEU A 288 -3.93 12.19 -9.72
N ILE A 289 -3.55 13.43 -10.04
CA ILE A 289 -2.84 13.76 -11.26
C ILE A 289 -1.35 13.46 -11.06
N VAL A 290 -0.69 12.98 -12.10
CA VAL A 290 0.76 12.81 -12.14
C VAL A 290 1.38 13.90 -12.99
N THR A 291 2.46 14.50 -12.51
CA THR A 291 3.29 15.41 -13.29
C THR A 291 4.69 14.85 -13.40
N PHE A 292 5.24 14.82 -14.62
CA PHE A 292 6.53 14.20 -14.94
C PHE A 292 7.69 15.16 -14.71
N THR A 293 7.84 15.56 -13.45
CA THR A 293 8.84 16.50 -12.94
C THR A 293 9.80 15.82 -11.95
N SER A 294 10.84 16.54 -11.54
CA SER A 294 11.87 16.00 -10.63
C SER A 294 11.24 15.52 -9.32
N GLY A 295 11.68 14.36 -8.83
CA GLY A 295 11.19 13.79 -7.56
C GLY A 295 9.98 12.85 -7.70
N LEU A 296 9.44 12.63 -8.90
CA LEU A 296 8.43 11.60 -9.16
C LEU A 296 9.00 10.20 -8.89
N PRO A 297 8.40 9.37 -8.01
CA PRO A 297 8.87 8.01 -7.80
C PRO A 297 8.66 7.17 -9.05
N SER A 298 9.63 6.32 -9.36
CA SER A 298 9.63 5.41 -10.52
C SER A 298 8.33 4.61 -10.69
N ARG A 299 7.69 4.22 -9.60
CA ARG A 299 6.42 3.45 -9.61
C ARG A 299 5.21 4.19 -10.19
N TYR A 300 5.26 5.51 -10.24
CA TYR A 300 4.20 6.34 -10.82
C TYR A 300 4.35 6.53 -12.32
N TYR A 301 5.50 6.15 -12.89
CA TYR A 301 5.70 6.18 -14.33
C TYR A 301 4.86 5.10 -15.03
N PRO A 302 4.60 5.23 -16.34
CA PRO A 302 3.71 4.33 -17.05
C PRO A 302 4.13 2.87 -17.05
N ASP A 303 5.41 2.54 -16.87
CA ASP A 303 5.89 1.16 -16.71
C ASP A 303 6.06 0.70 -15.24
N GLY A 304 5.95 1.64 -14.29
CA GLY A 304 6.18 1.42 -12.86
C GLY A 304 7.67 1.26 -12.46
N LYS A 305 8.60 1.44 -13.39
CA LYS A 305 10.06 1.29 -13.21
C LYS A 305 10.83 2.57 -13.50
N GLY A 306 10.14 3.69 -13.69
CA GLY A 306 10.74 4.99 -14.01
C GLY A 306 10.93 5.22 -15.51
N GLY A 307 10.47 4.28 -16.35
CA GLY A 307 10.53 4.35 -17.80
C GLY A 307 9.14 4.45 -18.42
N GLY A 308 9.07 4.26 -19.73
CA GLY A 308 7.82 4.39 -20.48
C GLY A 308 7.21 5.79 -20.40
N THR A 309 8.02 6.81 -20.09
CA THR A 309 7.59 8.21 -20.12
C THR A 309 6.93 8.50 -21.47
N PRO A 310 5.82 9.25 -21.48
CA PRO A 310 5.34 9.84 -22.71
C PRO A 310 6.47 10.60 -23.40
N SER A 311 6.38 10.81 -24.71
CA SER A 311 7.27 11.76 -25.38
C SER A 311 7.18 13.12 -24.66
N LEU A 312 8.19 14.00 -24.80
CA LEU A 312 8.14 15.33 -24.17
C LEU A 312 6.82 16.06 -24.49
N GLN A 313 6.28 15.81 -25.68
CA GLN A 313 5.02 16.36 -26.19
C GLN A 313 3.77 15.77 -25.54
N ASP A 314 3.85 14.68 -24.77
CA ASP A 314 2.67 13.99 -24.24
C ASP A 314 2.63 13.95 -22.70
N LYS A 315 3.65 14.51 -22.03
CA LYS A 315 3.77 14.47 -20.57
C LYS A 315 3.20 15.74 -19.94
N LEU A 316 2.42 15.56 -18.88
CA LEU A 316 1.97 16.67 -18.05
C LEU A 316 3.10 17.13 -17.11
N LEU A 317 3.48 18.40 -17.18
CA LEU A 317 4.54 19.00 -16.38
C LEU A 317 4.01 19.70 -15.13
N ARG A 318 2.84 20.32 -15.23
CA ARG A 318 2.18 21.02 -14.13
C ARG A 318 0.67 20.90 -14.24
N TYR A 319 0.03 21.04 -13.09
CA TYR A 319 -1.42 20.98 -12.98
C TYR A 319 -1.94 22.03 -12.01
N THR A 320 -2.96 22.78 -12.39
CA THR A 320 -3.71 23.64 -11.47
C THR A 320 -5.11 23.09 -11.31
N LYS A 321 -5.47 22.85 -10.05
CA LYS A 321 -6.82 22.43 -9.70
C LYS A 321 -7.79 23.58 -10.00
N ALA A 322 -8.76 23.33 -10.87
CA ALA A 322 -9.83 24.28 -11.13
C ALA A 322 -10.72 24.52 -9.91
N THR A 323 -11.34 25.70 -9.86
CA THR A 323 -12.32 26.08 -8.82
C THR A 323 -13.62 25.29 -8.92
N SER A 324 -13.90 24.68 -10.06
CA SER A 324 -14.98 23.72 -10.29
C SER A 324 -14.43 22.29 -10.38
N ALA A 325 -15.15 21.32 -9.84
CA ALA A 325 -14.79 19.91 -9.98
C ALA A 325 -14.91 19.37 -11.42
N SER A 326 -15.59 20.09 -12.33
CA SER A 326 -15.93 19.62 -13.67
C SER A 326 -15.46 20.53 -14.81
N ARG A 327 -14.82 21.67 -14.52
CA ARG A 327 -14.36 22.64 -15.53
C ARG A 327 -12.85 22.84 -15.44
N TYR A 328 -12.09 22.03 -16.16
CA TYR A 328 -10.64 22.14 -16.36
C TYR A 328 -10.36 22.60 -17.79
N ASP A 329 -9.79 23.76 -17.96
CA ASP A 329 -9.46 24.36 -19.25
C ASP A 329 -7.98 24.15 -19.61
N THR A 330 -7.55 24.64 -20.77
CA THR A 330 -6.16 24.49 -21.20
C THR A 330 -5.15 25.15 -20.24
N PRO A 331 -5.44 26.29 -19.57
CA PRO A 331 -4.57 26.83 -18.51
C PRO A 331 -4.50 25.95 -17.25
N SER A 332 -5.38 24.97 -17.07
CA SER A 332 -5.30 24.04 -15.94
C SER A 332 -4.13 23.06 -16.05
N CYS A 333 -3.51 22.93 -17.23
CA CYS A 333 -2.47 21.95 -17.50
C CYS A 333 -1.27 22.59 -18.20
N ASP A 334 -0.05 22.16 -17.85
CA ASP A 334 1.17 22.43 -18.61
C ASP A 334 1.55 21.13 -19.31
N ALA A 335 1.27 21.06 -20.61
CA ALA A 335 1.60 19.90 -21.42
C ALA A 335 2.05 20.38 -22.79
N ASP A 336 3.14 19.83 -23.29
CA ASP A 336 3.67 20.19 -24.61
C ASP A 336 2.86 19.53 -25.76
N CYS A 337 1.70 18.93 -25.45
CA CYS A 337 0.79 18.38 -26.44
C CYS A 337 0.07 19.53 -27.14
N HIS A 338 0.62 19.95 -28.29
CA HIS A 338 0.07 20.97 -29.19
C HIS A 338 0.21 22.45 -28.75
N GLY A 339 1.12 22.79 -27.83
CA GLY A 339 1.51 24.17 -27.53
C GLY A 339 0.42 25.09 -26.93
N SER A 340 -0.80 24.58 -26.74
CA SER A 340 -1.98 25.33 -26.26
C SER A 340 -2.25 25.16 -24.76
N HIS A 341 -1.53 24.25 -24.09
CA HIS A 341 -1.64 23.96 -22.66
C HIS A 341 -0.42 24.56 -21.94
N GLN A 342 -0.51 25.85 -21.60
CA GLN A 342 0.56 26.57 -20.93
C GLN A 342 0.14 26.94 -19.51
N ASN A 343 0.68 26.20 -18.53
CA ASN A 343 0.53 26.53 -17.12
C ASN A 343 1.91 26.72 -16.48
N THR A 344 2.24 27.95 -16.11
CA THR A 344 3.57 28.27 -15.56
C THR A 344 3.63 28.23 -14.03
N THR A 345 2.49 28.12 -13.34
CA THR A 345 2.38 28.28 -11.87
C THR A 345 1.77 27.09 -11.15
N GLY A 346 1.44 26.02 -11.87
CA GLY A 346 0.73 24.86 -11.33
C GLY A 346 1.56 23.97 -10.42
N GLU A 347 0.86 23.06 -9.75
CA GLU A 347 1.41 22.01 -8.91
C GLU A 347 2.31 21.08 -9.73
N ALA A 348 3.44 20.72 -9.15
CA ALA A 348 4.41 19.76 -9.66
C ALA A 348 4.72 18.71 -8.59
N TRP A 349 5.37 17.62 -8.97
CA TRP A 349 5.80 16.58 -8.05
C TRP A 349 7.09 16.97 -7.32
#